data_AF-A0Y4N5-F1
#
_entry.id   AF-A0Y4N5-F1
#
_cell.length_a   1.000
_cell.length_b   1.000
_cell.length_c   1.000
_cell.angle_alpha   90.00
_cell.angle_beta   90.00
_cell.angle_gamma   90.00
#
_symmetry.space_group_name_H-M   'P 1'
#
loop_
_entity.id
_entity.type
_entity.pdbx_description
1 polymer ?
#
loop_
_entity_poly.entity_id
_entity_poly.type
_entity_poly.pdbx_seq_one_letter_code
_entity_poly.pdbx_strand_id
1 'polypeptide(L)'
;MLKKSIIALSLLSMLTGCSLDGDDGQNGAQGAQGEQGTAGENGINGTNANSALTINLIGRAVLNAQSPEGAAEIVAYQASKKWIYAINSSGDAAVVNIIPADTFDTAALVQDNEGIVNTTNLGTAITLTLNDNTSGDANSIAIDENNQLLAVAMAAKSVGEAGQVAFYDISGDTPIFIKNVTAGFLPDMVTFSHDGAKVVVANEGEPNGDYSIDPQGSISIINVNDGVIADNATNIDFTAYNDKQSELEALGLVFANPAGRTINGNLINTTVAMDLEPEYVSISKDNKYAYVSIQENNALAIVNLEDNSLELKGLGFKDWSSLQIDASDKDGGVNFKSYPGLYGMYQPDTISSFSWKGANFIVSANEGDAREYFFDTTNEADCIAKGGVDFDEDDGCLAYIDESRVEDLTLAANFDYLNNDDNDIGRLKVTTVKGDNNNDGQYESLYAYGARSFTIWDSNGLVVFDSGDDIGRITASVHGEAFNNNEDENKGDTRSDDKGAEPEALTIGTIGERTFAFIGLERMGGIMIYDITNPYDVQFEDYFYNRGLIAGAEITGDLAPEGMTFIPREQSATGEPLLIIGNEISGSIAVWEVSAN
;
A
#
# COMPACT_ATOMS: atom_id res chain seq x y z
N MET A 1 7.79 -20.47 78.75
CA MET A 1 6.73 -21.42 79.19
C MET A 1 6.31 -22.21 77.96
N LEU A 2 6.88 -23.39 77.79
CA LEU A 2 6.17 -24.69 77.87
C LEU A 2 5.07 -24.81 76.80
N LYS A 3 5.41 -25.38 75.63
CA LYS A 3 5.38 -26.84 75.33
C LYS A 3 3.98 -27.43 75.43
N LYS A 4 3.49 -27.94 74.29
CA LYS A 4 3.08 -29.34 74.04
C LYS A 4 2.89 -29.46 72.52
N SER A 5 3.88 -29.95 71.75
CA SER A 5 4.37 -31.34 71.65
C SER A 5 3.25 -32.28 71.16
N ILE A 6 3.23 -32.63 69.86
CA ILE A 6 3.91 -33.78 69.20
C ILE A 6 3.33 -35.11 69.74
N ILE A 7 2.87 -36.07 68.93
CA ILE A 7 3.58 -37.29 68.41
C ILE A 7 2.43 -38.17 67.86
N ALA A 8 2.45 -38.78 66.67
CA ALA A 8 3.33 -39.85 66.20
C ALA A 8 3.33 -39.88 64.65
N LEU A 9 4.44 -39.98 63.91
CA LEU A 9 5.68 -40.77 63.99
C LEU A 9 5.52 -42.24 63.56
N SER A 10 5.95 -42.54 62.33
CA SER A 10 6.69 -43.76 61.92
C SER A 10 7.10 -43.62 60.44
N LEU A 11 8.27 -43.07 60.12
CA LEU A 11 9.62 -43.69 60.00
C LEU A 11 9.83 -44.61 58.78
N LEU A 12 10.54 -44.02 57.80
CA LEU A 12 11.66 -44.54 57.01
C LEU A 12 11.54 -45.91 56.34
N SER A 13 11.61 -45.92 55.00
CA SER A 13 12.76 -46.49 54.29
C SER A 13 12.65 -46.28 52.77
N MET A 14 13.76 -45.81 52.19
CA MET A 14 14.37 -46.23 50.92
C MET A 14 13.42 -46.69 49.79
N LEU A 15 13.38 -45.92 48.70
CA LEU A 15 13.49 -46.37 47.29
C LEU A 15 13.02 -45.21 46.39
N THR A 16 13.92 -44.28 46.09
CA THR A 16 13.85 -43.47 44.87
C THR A 16 14.16 -44.43 43.72
N GLY A 17 13.16 -44.79 42.95
CA GLY A 17 13.30 -45.65 41.78
C GLY A 17 12.09 -45.50 40.87
N CYS A 18 12.37 -45.15 39.62
CA CYS A 18 11.49 -45.01 38.46
C CYS A 18 10.94 -43.59 38.19
N SER A 19 11.83 -42.63 37.90
CA SER A 19 11.81 -42.05 36.55
C SER A 19 12.98 -42.68 35.81
N LEU A 20 12.68 -43.49 34.80
CA LEU A 20 13.64 -43.88 33.77
C LEU A 20 13.48 -42.85 32.66
N ASP A 21 14.02 -41.66 32.87
CA ASP A 21 14.53 -40.90 31.75
C ASP A 21 15.91 -41.52 31.48
N GLY A 22 16.07 -42.11 30.30
CA GLY A 22 17.39 -42.53 29.86
C GLY A 22 18.28 -41.31 29.82
N ASP A 23 19.48 -41.38 30.42
CA ASP A 23 20.52 -40.43 30.09
C ASP A 23 20.73 -40.52 28.57
N ASP A 24 20.38 -39.46 27.86
CA ASP A 24 20.84 -39.26 26.50
C ASP A 24 22.36 -39.32 26.55
N GLY A 25 22.94 -40.35 25.94
CA GLY A 25 24.38 -40.53 25.90
C GLY A 25 25.02 -39.26 25.36
N GLN A 26 26.14 -38.83 25.97
CA GLN A 26 26.88 -37.68 25.45
C GLN A 26 27.09 -37.85 23.94
N ASN A 27 26.65 -36.85 23.17
CA ASN A 27 26.88 -36.81 21.73
C ASN A 27 28.35 -37.12 21.46
N GLY A 28 28.59 -38.14 20.63
CA GLY A 28 29.95 -38.45 20.18
C GLY A 28 30.56 -37.21 19.53
N ALA A 29 31.87 -37.05 19.64
CA ALA A 29 32.57 -35.94 19.01
C ALA A 29 32.16 -35.85 17.53
N GLN A 30 31.68 -34.67 17.11
CA GLN A 30 31.28 -34.39 15.74
C GLN A 30 32.42 -34.83 14.81
N GLY A 31 32.10 -35.69 13.84
CA GLY A 31 33.07 -36.10 12.83
C GLY A 31 33.62 -34.86 12.11
N ALA A 32 34.89 -34.90 11.70
CA ALA A 32 35.46 -33.82 10.92
C ALA A 32 34.57 -33.53 9.70
N GLN A 33 34.19 -32.26 9.53
CA GLN A 33 33.44 -31.81 8.37
C GLN A 33 34.19 -32.26 7.10
N GLY A 34 33.46 -32.90 6.18
CA GLY A 34 34.02 -33.28 4.89
C GLY A 34 34.55 -32.06 4.16
N GLU A 35 35.58 -32.22 3.33
CA GLU A 35 36.08 -31.11 2.51
C GLU A 35 34.92 -30.52 1.70
N GLN A 36 34.74 -29.20 1.83
CA GLN A 36 33.76 -28.46 1.05
C GLN A 36 34.06 -28.69 -0.43
N GLY A 37 33.06 -29.18 -1.17
CA GLY A 37 33.17 -29.32 -2.61
C GLY A 37 33.56 -28.00 -3.26
N THR A 38 34.34 -28.04 -4.33
CA THR A 38 34.62 -26.84 -5.13
C THR A 38 33.31 -26.20 -5.56
N ALA A 39 33.16 -24.89 -5.33
CA ALA A 39 32.05 -24.11 -5.86
C ALA A 39 31.95 -24.35 -7.37
N GLY A 40 30.72 -24.56 -7.86
CA GLY A 40 30.47 -24.63 -9.29
C GLY A 40 30.91 -23.35 -9.98
N GLU A 41 31.37 -23.44 -11.23
CA GLU A 41 31.56 -22.24 -12.03
C GLU A 41 30.19 -21.61 -12.30
N ASN A 42 30.05 -20.31 -12.05
CA ASN A 42 28.86 -19.57 -12.43
C ASN A 42 28.60 -19.78 -13.93
N GLY A 43 27.34 -20.03 -14.28
CA GLY A 43 26.93 -20.03 -15.68
C GLY A 43 27.21 -18.68 -16.34
N ILE A 44 27.34 -18.67 -17.66
CA ILE A 44 27.32 -17.41 -18.41
C ILE A 44 25.93 -16.82 -18.23
N ASN A 45 25.85 -15.54 -17.83
CA ASN A 45 24.58 -14.81 -17.78
C ASN A 45 23.83 -15.00 -19.11
N GLY A 46 22.54 -15.32 -19.03
CA GLY A 46 21.69 -15.33 -20.22
C GLY A 46 21.79 -13.98 -20.93
N THR A 47 21.72 -13.98 -22.26
CA THR A 47 21.39 -12.74 -22.98
C THR A 47 19.95 -12.39 -22.64
N ASN A 48 19.67 -11.14 -22.28
CA ASN A 48 18.30 -10.65 -22.11
C ASN A 48 17.47 -11.14 -23.30
N ALA A 49 16.25 -11.62 -23.05
CA ALA A 49 15.24 -11.67 -24.10
C ALA A 49 15.25 -10.28 -24.76
N ASN A 50 15.05 -10.19 -26.09
CA ASN A 50 14.92 -8.88 -26.74
C ASN A 50 13.81 -8.11 -26.00
N SER A 51 14.17 -7.27 -25.02
CA SER A 51 13.17 -6.53 -24.25
C SER A 51 12.45 -5.63 -25.25
N ALA A 52 11.13 -5.51 -25.12
CA ALA A 52 10.39 -4.58 -25.95
C ALA A 52 10.76 -3.12 -25.65
N LEU A 53 11.34 -2.89 -24.47
CA LEU A 53 11.63 -1.58 -23.91
C LEU A 53 13.13 -1.41 -23.60
N THR A 54 13.58 -0.16 -23.64
CA THR A 54 14.84 0.29 -23.05
C THR A 54 14.50 1.23 -21.90
N ILE A 55 14.96 0.88 -20.69
CA ILE A 55 14.65 1.55 -19.44
C ILE A 55 15.95 2.07 -18.83
N ASN A 56 16.05 3.38 -18.59
CA ASN A 56 17.24 4.01 -18.03
C ASN A 56 16.88 5.02 -16.95
N LEU A 57 17.53 4.94 -15.78
CA LEU A 57 17.46 6.01 -14.78
C LEU A 57 18.23 7.22 -15.30
N ILE A 58 17.54 8.34 -15.49
CA ILE A 58 18.15 9.57 -16.02
C ILE A 58 18.16 10.72 -15.02
N GLY A 59 17.25 10.70 -14.03
CA GLY A 59 17.12 11.74 -13.02
C GLY A 59 16.94 11.14 -11.65
N ARG A 60 17.58 11.74 -10.64
CA ARG A 60 17.35 11.39 -9.23
C ARG A 60 17.49 12.61 -8.32
N ALA A 61 16.52 12.78 -7.42
CA ALA A 61 16.56 13.72 -6.29
C ALA A 61 16.29 12.97 -4.98
N VAL A 62 16.67 13.59 -3.85
CA VAL A 62 16.31 13.11 -2.50
C VAL A 62 15.84 14.32 -1.70
N LEU A 63 14.65 14.19 -1.11
CA LEU A 63 14.02 15.14 -0.20
C LEU A 63 14.30 14.71 1.24
N ASN A 64 14.48 15.71 2.12
CA ASN A 64 14.75 15.53 3.55
C ASN A 64 15.64 14.32 3.91
N ALA A 65 16.83 14.22 3.28
CA ALA A 65 17.70 13.03 3.39
C ALA A 65 18.11 12.61 4.82
N GLN A 66 17.84 13.42 5.83
CA GLN A 66 18.10 13.12 7.25
C GLN A 66 16.92 12.43 7.95
N SER A 67 15.70 12.60 7.44
CA SER A 67 14.45 12.03 7.95
C SER A 67 13.47 11.90 6.78
N PRO A 68 13.75 11.00 5.83
CA PRO A 68 13.08 11.01 4.53
C PRO A 68 11.65 10.45 4.54
N GLU A 69 11.28 9.65 5.53
CA GLU A 69 9.96 9.01 5.66
C GLU A 69 8.82 10.03 5.57
N GLY A 70 7.84 9.79 4.69
CA GLY A 70 6.79 10.75 4.33
C GLY A 70 7.25 11.90 3.42
N ALA A 71 8.42 11.80 2.79
CA ALA A 71 8.86 12.73 1.75
C ALA A 71 8.76 12.08 0.37
N ALA A 72 8.34 12.85 -0.64
CA ALA A 72 8.15 12.36 -2.00
C ALA A 72 7.07 11.25 -2.14
N GLU A 73 6.09 11.24 -1.25
CA GLU A 73 4.91 10.37 -1.27
C GLU A 73 4.15 10.52 -2.61
N ILE A 74 3.54 11.69 -2.88
CA ILE A 74 2.89 11.96 -4.17
C ILE A 74 3.73 12.88 -5.07
N VAL A 75 3.84 12.49 -6.35
CA VAL A 75 4.50 13.26 -7.40
C VAL A 75 3.55 13.66 -8.53
N ALA A 76 3.70 14.89 -9.03
CA ALA A 76 3.01 15.39 -10.21
C ALA A 76 3.98 16.12 -11.14
N TYR A 77 3.58 16.36 -12.39
CA TYR A 77 4.45 17.00 -13.39
C TYR A 77 3.74 18.13 -14.13
N GLN A 78 4.42 19.27 -14.25
CA GLN A 78 4.01 20.40 -15.08
C GLN A 78 4.72 20.36 -16.44
N ALA A 79 4.03 19.96 -17.49
CA ALA A 79 4.57 19.83 -18.85
C ALA A 79 5.03 21.15 -19.45
N SER A 80 4.32 22.25 -19.20
CA SER A 80 4.64 23.57 -19.75
C SER A 80 6.03 24.09 -19.33
N LYS A 81 6.51 23.68 -18.15
CA LYS A 81 7.82 24.05 -17.59
C LYS A 81 8.80 22.90 -17.42
N LYS A 82 8.33 21.66 -17.57
CA LYS A 82 9.07 20.43 -17.28
C LYS A 82 9.51 20.36 -15.83
N TRP A 83 8.57 20.60 -14.91
CA TRP A 83 8.83 20.64 -13.47
C TRP A 83 8.12 19.48 -12.77
N ILE A 84 8.84 18.81 -11.88
CA ILE A 84 8.28 17.81 -10.97
C ILE A 84 7.87 18.52 -9.69
N TYR A 85 6.68 18.21 -9.21
CA TYR A 85 6.14 18.63 -7.93
C TYR A 85 6.07 17.39 -7.07
N ALA A 86 6.56 17.48 -5.83
CA ALA A 86 6.56 16.37 -4.90
C ALA A 86 6.15 16.86 -3.52
N ILE A 87 5.22 16.14 -2.89
CA ILE A 87 4.86 16.38 -1.50
C ILE A 87 6.03 16.03 -0.60
N ASN A 88 6.14 16.77 0.50
CA ASN A 88 7.04 16.44 1.57
C ASN A 88 6.42 16.84 2.89
N SER A 89 5.94 15.83 3.61
CA SER A 89 5.29 15.93 4.92
C SER A 89 6.19 15.38 6.04
N SER A 90 7.40 14.90 5.72
CA SER A 90 8.41 14.38 6.65
C SER A 90 8.97 15.36 7.71
N GLY A 91 8.49 16.61 7.75
CA GLY A 91 8.97 17.63 8.69
C GLY A 91 7.81 18.40 9.32
N ASP A 92 8.11 19.30 10.26
CA ASP A 92 7.10 20.06 11.03
C ASP A 92 6.08 20.85 10.19
N ALA A 93 6.39 21.12 8.92
CA ALA A 93 5.51 21.84 8.01
C ALA A 93 5.42 21.09 6.68
N ALA A 94 4.19 20.89 6.21
CA ALA A 94 3.89 20.35 4.89
C ALA A 94 4.37 21.32 3.80
N VAL A 95 5.13 20.80 2.85
CA VAL A 95 5.65 21.55 1.71
C VAL A 95 5.46 20.81 0.40
N VAL A 96 5.51 21.55 -0.71
CA VAL A 96 5.72 20.97 -2.05
C VAL A 96 7.09 21.38 -2.55
N ASN A 97 7.95 20.39 -2.79
CA ASN A 97 9.24 20.57 -3.46
C ASN A 97 9.02 20.60 -4.97
N ILE A 98 9.51 21.65 -5.63
CA ILE A 98 9.42 21.83 -7.08
C ILE A 98 10.81 21.72 -7.69
N ILE A 99 10.97 20.76 -8.59
CA ILE A 99 12.26 20.31 -9.13
C ILE A 99 12.22 20.47 -10.65
N PRO A 100 13.08 21.32 -11.23
CA PRO A 100 13.24 21.37 -12.69
C PRO A 100 13.77 20.03 -13.23
N ALA A 101 13.08 19.50 -14.24
CA ALA A 101 13.42 18.26 -14.93
C ALA A 101 13.54 18.50 -16.43
N ASP A 102 14.09 19.66 -16.82
CA ASP A 102 14.27 20.08 -18.21
C ASP A 102 15.61 19.61 -18.82
N THR A 103 16.57 19.23 -17.96
CA THR A 103 17.87 18.69 -18.34
C THR A 103 18.34 17.65 -17.32
N PHE A 104 19.13 16.68 -17.78
CA PHE A 104 19.64 15.58 -16.95
C PHE A 104 21.14 15.37 -17.19
N ASP A 105 21.96 15.52 -16.16
CA ASP A 105 23.38 15.13 -16.20
C ASP A 105 23.50 13.65 -15.78
N THR A 106 23.27 12.74 -16.73
CA THR A 106 23.28 11.30 -16.45
C THR A 106 24.66 10.78 -16.07
N ALA A 107 25.73 11.51 -16.40
CA ALA A 107 27.09 11.14 -15.98
C ALA A 107 27.32 11.32 -14.47
N ALA A 108 26.47 12.10 -13.79
CA ALA A 108 26.49 12.24 -12.33
C ALA A 108 25.81 11.06 -11.61
N LEU A 109 25.02 10.25 -12.32
CA LEU A 109 24.36 9.06 -11.78
C LEU A 109 25.34 7.88 -11.85
N VAL A 110 26.02 7.62 -10.73
CA VAL A 110 27.05 6.60 -10.63
C VAL A 110 26.52 5.44 -9.81
N GLN A 111 26.59 4.25 -10.39
CA GLN A 111 26.29 3.00 -9.72
C GLN A 111 27.38 2.66 -8.70
N ASP A 112 26.97 2.17 -7.54
CA ASP A 112 27.87 1.54 -6.57
C ASP A 112 28.24 0.10 -6.99
N ASN A 113 28.81 -0.67 -6.06
CA ASN A 113 29.25 -2.03 -6.33
C ASN A 113 28.09 -3.03 -6.50
N GLU A 114 26.88 -2.70 -6.04
CA GLU A 114 25.65 -3.48 -6.25
C GLU A 114 24.96 -3.11 -7.56
N GLY A 115 25.40 -2.05 -8.24
CA GLY A 115 24.73 -1.52 -9.43
C GLY A 115 23.68 -0.46 -9.09
N ILE A 116 23.62 0.01 -7.84
CA ILE A 116 22.58 0.90 -7.33
C ILE A 116 23.05 2.35 -7.40
N VAL A 117 22.14 3.24 -7.83
CA VAL A 117 22.40 4.67 -7.96
C VAL A 117 21.87 5.39 -6.73
N ASN A 118 22.79 5.82 -5.87
CA ASN A 118 22.50 6.67 -4.71
C ASN A 118 22.73 8.16 -4.97
N THR A 119 23.55 8.49 -5.97
CA THR A 119 23.87 9.88 -6.32
C THR A 119 22.68 10.60 -6.92
N THR A 120 22.56 11.89 -6.68
CA THR A 120 21.53 12.75 -7.27
C THR A 120 22.09 13.65 -8.36
N ASN A 121 21.27 13.97 -9.35
CA ASN A 121 21.57 14.95 -10.40
C ASN A 121 20.45 16.00 -10.58
N LEU A 122 19.37 15.87 -9.81
CA LEU A 122 18.28 16.84 -9.71
C LEU A 122 18.27 17.47 -8.31
N GLY A 123 17.67 18.65 -8.19
CA GLY A 123 17.54 19.36 -6.92
C GLY A 123 16.35 20.30 -6.90
N THR A 124 15.81 20.54 -5.70
CA THR A 124 14.70 21.47 -5.49
C THR A 124 15.10 22.89 -5.87
N ALA A 125 14.30 23.53 -6.73
CA ALA A 125 14.42 24.95 -7.06
C ALA A 125 13.51 25.83 -6.19
N ILE A 126 12.31 25.33 -5.87
CA ILE A 126 11.34 26.03 -5.02
C ILE A 126 10.81 25.07 -3.96
N THR A 127 10.77 25.52 -2.71
CA THR A 127 10.02 24.86 -1.64
C THR A 127 8.80 25.73 -1.34
N LEU A 128 7.62 25.23 -1.69
CA LEU A 128 6.36 25.90 -1.43
C LEU A 128 5.85 25.49 -0.05
N THR A 129 5.92 26.39 0.93
CA THR A 129 5.39 26.15 2.27
C THR A 129 3.87 26.25 2.27
N LEU A 130 3.18 25.12 2.40
CA LEU A 130 1.71 25.06 2.32
C LEU A 130 1.08 25.69 3.58
N ASN A 131 1.71 25.48 4.73
CA ASN A 131 1.21 25.97 6.01
C ASN A 131 1.19 27.50 6.19
N ASP A 132 1.79 28.25 5.26
CA ASP A 132 1.64 29.70 5.22
C ASP A 132 0.19 30.12 4.91
N ASN A 133 -0.57 29.27 4.22
CA ASN A 133 -1.95 29.56 3.81
C ASN A 133 -2.96 28.51 4.29
N THR A 134 -2.54 27.27 4.54
CA THR A 134 -3.45 26.16 4.86
C THR A 134 -2.91 25.32 6.00
N SER A 135 -3.66 25.26 7.11
CA SER A 135 -3.27 24.46 8.28
C SER A 135 -3.49 22.97 8.03
N GLY A 136 -2.62 22.14 8.60
CA GLY A 136 -2.70 20.69 8.53
C GLY A 136 -1.64 20.10 7.61
N ASP A 137 -1.76 18.83 7.29
CA ASP A 137 -0.77 18.06 6.55
C ASP A 137 -1.25 17.82 5.12
N ALA A 138 -0.32 17.53 4.20
CA ALA A 138 -0.63 17.37 2.79
C ALA A 138 -0.48 15.91 2.38
N ASN A 139 -1.54 15.33 1.83
CA ASN A 139 -1.58 13.92 1.42
C ASN A 139 -1.43 13.78 -0.11
N SER A 140 -2.04 14.69 -0.89
CA SER A 140 -2.04 14.57 -2.35
C SER A 140 -1.94 15.88 -3.12
N ILE A 141 -1.41 15.80 -4.34
CA ILE A 141 -1.30 16.90 -5.29
C ILE A 141 -1.76 16.51 -6.69
N ALA A 142 -2.37 17.46 -7.39
CA ALA A 142 -2.69 17.31 -8.80
C ALA A 142 -2.40 18.59 -9.58
N ILE A 143 -2.06 18.41 -10.86
CA ILE A 143 -1.79 19.51 -11.79
C ILE A 143 -2.81 19.48 -12.91
N ASP A 144 -3.44 20.62 -13.16
CA ASP A 144 -4.22 20.85 -14.37
C ASP A 144 -3.44 21.70 -15.36
N GLU A 145 -3.03 21.06 -16.46
CA GLU A 145 -2.33 21.72 -17.56
C GLU A 145 -3.20 22.72 -18.32
N ASN A 146 -4.52 22.57 -18.31
CA ASN A 146 -5.40 23.43 -19.09
C ASN A 146 -5.46 24.84 -18.48
N ASN A 147 -5.60 24.92 -17.16
CA ASN A 147 -5.69 26.18 -16.43
C ASN A 147 -4.39 26.56 -15.69
N GLN A 148 -3.37 25.70 -15.74
CA GLN A 148 -2.09 25.86 -15.02
C GLN A 148 -2.34 26.04 -13.50
N LEU A 149 -3.07 25.07 -12.93
CA LEU A 149 -3.41 25.03 -11.52
C LEU A 149 -2.72 23.87 -10.83
N LEU A 150 -2.29 24.09 -9.58
CA LEU A 150 -1.95 23.05 -8.61
C LEU A 150 -3.07 22.99 -7.58
N ALA A 151 -3.61 21.79 -7.34
CA ALA A 151 -4.46 21.48 -6.20
C ALA A 151 -3.68 20.64 -5.21
N VAL A 152 -3.85 20.90 -3.92
CA VAL A 152 -3.23 20.15 -2.82
C VAL A 152 -4.31 19.74 -1.84
N ALA A 153 -4.46 18.44 -1.59
CA ALA A 153 -5.32 17.90 -0.55
C ALA A 153 -4.65 18.10 0.81
N MET A 154 -5.35 18.79 1.72
CA MET A 154 -4.83 19.16 3.03
C MET A 154 -5.73 18.58 4.13
N ALA A 155 -5.22 17.57 4.84
CA ALA A 155 -5.82 17.02 6.04
C ALA A 155 -5.92 18.10 7.14
N ALA A 156 -6.96 18.05 7.97
CA ALA A 156 -7.03 18.94 9.13
C ALA A 156 -6.12 18.42 10.25
N LYS A 157 -5.63 19.32 11.11
CA LYS A 157 -4.74 18.93 12.23
C LYS A 157 -5.39 18.05 13.28
N SER A 158 -6.72 18.06 13.37
CA SER A 158 -7.47 17.31 14.37
C SER A 158 -8.48 16.43 13.66
N VAL A 159 -8.56 15.17 14.07
CA VAL A 159 -9.58 14.24 13.61
C VAL A 159 -10.98 14.81 13.89
N GLY A 160 -11.90 14.64 12.92
CA GLY A 160 -13.25 15.20 12.98
C GLY A 160 -13.37 16.68 12.60
N GLU A 161 -12.30 17.32 12.15
CA GLU A 161 -12.35 18.61 11.45
C GLU A 161 -12.22 18.40 9.94
N ALA A 162 -13.03 19.12 9.15
CA ALA A 162 -12.97 19.01 7.69
C ALA A 162 -11.66 19.62 7.16
N GLY A 163 -11.01 18.90 6.25
CA GLY A 163 -9.84 19.35 5.53
C GLY A 163 -10.17 20.32 4.39
N GLN A 164 -9.16 20.64 3.59
CA GLN A 164 -9.25 21.64 2.53
C GLN A 164 -8.51 21.19 1.27
N VAL A 165 -8.93 21.69 0.12
CA VAL A 165 -8.09 21.71 -1.09
C VAL A 165 -7.51 23.11 -1.24
N ALA A 166 -6.18 23.21 -1.19
CA ALA A 166 -5.45 24.45 -1.43
C ALA A 166 -5.11 24.59 -2.92
N PHE A 167 -5.48 25.73 -3.52
CA PHE A 167 -5.25 25.99 -4.93
C PHE A 167 -4.16 27.04 -5.15
N TYR A 168 -3.29 26.77 -6.12
CA TYR A 168 -2.21 27.66 -6.54
C TYR A 168 -2.23 27.85 -8.06
N ASP A 169 -1.98 29.09 -8.51
CA ASP A 169 -1.65 29.40 -9.89
C ASP A 169 -0.17 29.05 -10.11
N ILE A 170 0.10 28.18 -11.08
CA ILE A 170 1.46 27.75 -11.45
C ILE A 170 1.87 28.21 -12.85
N SER A 171 1.14 29.16 -13.47
CA SER A 171 1.43 29.69 -14.80
C SER A 171 2.69 30.58 -14.83
N GLY A 172 2.97 31.30 -13.74
CA GLY A 172 4.15 32.16 -13.58
C GLY A 172 5.36 31.41 -13.02
N ASP A 173 6.52 32.07 -12.90
CA ASP A 173 7.78 31.45 -12.44
C ASP A 173 7.72 30.89 -10.99
N THR A 174 6.79 31.35 -10.17
CA THR A 174 6.59 30.88 -8.80
C THR A 174 5.11 30.59 -8.56
N PRO A 175 4.75 29.50 -7.87
CA PRO A 175 3.36 29.26 -7.47
C PRO A 175 2.79 30.43 -6.65
N ILE A 176 1.54 30.80 -6.93
CA ILE A 176 0.83 31.85 -6.21
C ILE A 176 -0.44 31.25 -5.62
N PHE A 177 -0.58 31.32 -4.29
CA PHE A 177 -1.79 30.88 -3.60
C PHE A 177 -3.03 31.64 -4.11
N ILE A 178 -4.10 30.90 -4.40
CA ILE A 178 -5.38 31.45 -4.87
C ILE A 178 -6.38 31.46 -3.71
N LYS A 179 -6.76 30.27 -3.23
CA LYS A 179 -7.78 30.07 -2.18
C LYS A 179 -7.73 28.64 -1.64
N ASN A 180 -8.41 28.44 -0.51
CA ASN A 180 -8.81 27.12 -0.03
C ASN A 180 -10.29 26.89 -0.29
N VAL A 181 -10.65 25.64 -0.59
CA VAL A 181 -12.03 25.16 -0.65
C VAL A 181 -12.16 24.04 0.38
N THR A 182 -13.15 24.13 1.28
CA THR A 182 -13.40 23.06 2.26
C THR A 182 -13.84 21.78 1.56
N ALA A 183 -13.24 20.66 1.96
CA ALA A 183 -13.54 19.31 1.48
C ALA A 183 -14.22 18.48 2.60
N GLY A 184 -14.06 17.15 2.60
CA GLY A 184 -14.50 16.25 3.66
C GLY A 184 -13.47 16.12 4.80
N PHE A 185 -13.58 15.06 5.59
CA PHE A 185 -12.62 14.70 6.64
C PHE A 185 -11.47 13.91 6.03
N LEU A 186 -10.24 14.25 6.41
CA LEU A 186 -9.03 13.62 5.85
C LEU A 186 -9.04 13.53 4.31
N PRO A 187 -9.00 14.67 3.59
CA PRO A 187 -8.87 14.67 2.14
C PRO A 187 -7.54 14.04 1.78
N ASP A 188 -7.62 12.82 1.26
CA ASP A 188 -6.47 11.98 1.06
C ASP A 188 -5.93 12.18 -0.36
N MET A 189 -6.68 11.74 -1.36
CA MET A 189 -6.32 11.96 -2.77
C MET A 189 -7.09 13.12 -3.44
N VAL A 190 -6.40 13.89 -4.29
CA VAL A 190 -7.03 14.89 -5.18
C VAL A 190 -6.63 14.71 -6.64
N THR A 191 -7.60 14.87 -7.56
CA THR A 191 -7.32 14.87 -9.01
C THR A 191 -8.23 15.81 -9.80
N PHE A 192 -7.79 16.20 -10.99
CA PHE A 192 -8.60 16.98 -11.94
C PHE A 192 -9.25 16.07 -12.98
N SER A 193 -10.44 16.45 -13.46
CA SER A 193 -10.93 15.90 -14.73
C SER A 193 -10.01 16.29 -15.89
N HIS A 194 -9.93 15.46 -16.93
CA HIS A 194 -8.97 15.66 -18.04
C HIS A 194 -9.18 16.98 -18.79
N ASP A 195 -10.40 17.52 -18.75
CA ASP A 195 -10.75 18.83 -19.32
C ASP A 195 -10.55 20.02 -18.37
N GLY A 196 -10.06 19.78 -17.15
CA GLY A 196 -9.83 20.79 -16.12
C GLY A 196 -11.11 21.43 -15.57
N ALA A 197 -12.30 20.85 -15.83
CA ALA A 197 -13.58 21.43 -15.44
C ALA A 197 -14.03 21.04 -14.02
N LYS A 198 -13.46 19.97 -13.44
CA LYS A 198 -13.75 19.50 -12.09
C LYS A 198 -12.49 19.07 -11.36
N VAL A 199 -12.54 19.19 -10.05
CA VAL A 199 -11.62 18.55 -9.10
C VAL A 199 -12.44 17.55 -8.31
N VAL A 200 -11.91 16.34 -8.15
CA VAL A 200 -12.51 15.28 -7.34
C VAL A 200 -11.52 14.93 -6.24
N VAL A 201 -12.05 14.77 -5.03
CA VAL A 201 -11.26 14.52 -3.82
C VAL A 201 -11.88 13.32 -3.12
N ALA A 202 -11.06 12.32 -2.83
CA ALA A 202 -11.42 11.27 -1.89
C ALA A 202 -11.15 11.81 -0.48
N ASN A 203 -12.11 11.66 0.43
CA ASN A 203 -11.93 12.06 1.81
C ASN A 203 -12.21 10.84 2.65
N GLU A 204 -11.14 10.25 3.16
CA GLU A 204 -11.09 8.94 3.79
C GLU A 204 -12.00 8.93 5.03
N GLY A 205 -11.75 9.87 5.94
CA GLY A 205 -12.59 10.07 7.11
C GLY A 205 -12.30 9.11 8.26
N GLU A 206 -11.03 8.72 8.41
CA GLU A 206 -10.58 7.82 9.46
C GLU A 206 -10.92 8.26 10.90
N PRO A 207 -11.12 7.28 11.80
CA PRO A 207 -11.31 7.53 13.21
C PRO A 207 -10.02 7.98 13.89
N ASN A 208 -10.16 8.60 15.06
CA ASN A 208 -9.01 8.79 15.93
C ASN A 208 -8.68 7.46 16.65
N GLY A 209 -7.47 7.34 17.19
CA GLY A 209 -6.96 6.07 17.71
C GLY A 209 -7.80 5.33 18.78
N ASP A 210 -8.67 6.02 19.53
CA ASP A 210 -9.60 5.39 20.49
C ASP A 210 -11.06 5.33 20.02
N TYR A 211 -11.31 5.63 18.74
CA TYR A 211 -12.62 5.66 18.08
C TYR A 211 -13.66 6.59 18.75
N SER A 212 -13.22 7.55 19.56
CA SER A 212 -14.13 8.53 20.17
C SER A 212 -14.64 9.57 19.18
N ILE A 213 -13.94 9.75 18.08
CA ILE A 213 -14.32 10.54 16.91
C ILE A 213 -14.08 9.66 15.68
N ASP A 214 -15.16 9.29 15.02
CA ASP A 214 -15.19 8.48 13.80
C ASP A 214 -16.01 9.28 12.75
N PRO A 215 -15.33 10.09 11.91
CA PRO A 215 -15.99 10.85 10.85
C PRO A 215 -16.65 9.94 9.81
N GLN A 216 -17.40 10.52 8.87
CA GLN A 216 -17.87 9.77 7.71
C GLN A 216 -16.97 10.09 6.52
N GLY A 217 -16.50 9.05 5.84
CA GLY A 217 -15.87 9.19 4.53
C GLY A 217 -16.81 9.84 3.52
N SER A 218 -16.23 10.51 2.53
CA SER A 218 -17.01 11.23 1.50
C SER A 218 -16.19 11.53 0.25
N ILE A 219 -16.86 11.92 -0.83
CA ILE A 219 -16.22 12.37 -2.08
C ILE A 219 -16.59 13.83 -2.32
N SER A 220 -15.61 14.71 -2.47
CA SER A 220 -15.83 16.14 -2.75
C SER A 220 -15.64 16.44 -4.23
N ILE A 221 -16.56 17.20 -4.82
CA ILE A 221 -16.48 17.68 -6.20
C ILE A 221 -16.44 19.21 -6.21
N ILE A 222 -15.38 19.78 -6.77
CA ILE A 222 -15.20 21.24 -6.91
C ILE A 222 -15.23 21.57 -8.40
N ASN A 223 -16.15 22.44 -8.83
CA ASN A 223 -16.21 22.87 -10.22
C ASN A 223 -15.15 23.94 -10.51
N VAL A 224 -14.59 23.89 -11.72
CA VAL A 224 -13.70 24.90 -12.28
C VAL A 224 -14.32 25.39 -13.58
N ASN A 225 -14.77 26.65 -13.60
CA ASN A 225 -15.44 27.23 -14.76
C ASN A 225 -14.54 28.30 -15.38
N ASP A 226 -14.07 28.06 -16.60
CA ASP A 226 -13.14 28.96 -17.31
C ASP A 226 -11.91 29.33 -16.44
N GLY A 227 -11.31 28.33 -15.78
CA GLY A 227 -10.18 28.49 -14.85
C GLY A 227 -10.54 29.07 -13.47
N VAL A 228 -11.81 29.40 -13.23
CA VAL A 228 -12.27 29.92 -11.94
C VAL A 228 -12.76 28.77 -11.06
N ILE A 229 -12.00 28.49 -10.01
CA ILE A 229 -12.33 27.51 -8.96
C ILE A 229 -13.58 27.98 -8.19
N ALA A 230 -14.58 27.10 -8.05
CA ALA A 230 -15.77 27.36 -7.24
C ALA A 230 -15.42 27.57 -5.75
N ASP A 231 -16.22 28.36 -5.04
CA ASP A 231 -15.95 28.66 -3.62
C ASP A 231 -16.36 27.52 -2.66
N ASN A 232 -17.13 26.54 -3.14
CA ASN A 232 -17.62 25.42 -2.33
C ASN A 232 -17.53 24.11 -3.12
N ALA A 233 -17.22 23.03 -2.42
CA ALA A 233 -17.37 21.67 -2.92
C ALA A 233 -18.82 21.18 -2.81
N THR A 234 -19.19 20.22 -3.66
CA THR A 234 -20.34 19.34 -3.44
C THR A 234 -19.82 18.06 -2.81
N ASN A 235 -20.28 17.73 -1.61
CA ASN A 235 -19.90 16.49 -0.93
C ASN A 235 -20.95 15.41 -1.19
N ILE A 236 -20.46 14.21 -1.54
CA ILE A 236 -21.22 12.99 -1.72
C ILE A 236 -20.88 12.09 -0.53
N ASP A 237 -21.87 11.74 0.28
CA ASP A 237 -21.73 10.87 1.44
C ASP A 237 -22.27 9.45 1.18
N PHE A 238 -21.99 8.54 2.10
CA PHE A 238 -22.44 7.14 2.02
C PHE A 238 -23.65 6.83 2.91
N THR A 239 -24.33 7.83 3.46
CA THR A 239 -25.41 7.62 4.46
C THR A 239 -26.59 6.81 3.91
N ALA A 240 -26.80 6.85 2.59
CA ALA A 240 -27.80 6.05 1.89
C ALA A 240 -27.55 4.52 1.99
N TYR A 241 -26.33 4.11 2.34
CA TYR A 241 -25.92 2.71 2.50
C TYR A 241 -25.96 2.21 3.95
N ASN A 242 -26.31 3.04 4.94
CA ASN A 242 -26.33 2.64 6.36
C ASN A 242 -27.21 1.42 6.67
N ASP A 243 -28.26 1.18 5.90
CA ASP A 243 -29.15 0.02 6.06
C ASP A 243 -28.81 -1.13 5.09
N LYS A 244 -27.60 -1.12 4.48
CA LYS A 244 -27.22 -1.98 3.35
C LYS A 244 -26.03 -2.90 3.59
N GLN A 245 -25.49 -2.94 4.81
CA GLN A 245 -24.30 -3.73 5.15
C GLN A 245 -24.36 -5.18 4.61
N SER A 246 -25.40 -5.95 4.97
CA SER A 246 -25.50 -7.35 4.53
C SER A 246 -25.69 -7.53 3.01
N GLU A 247 -26.29 -6.55 2.33
CA GLU A 247 -26.40 -6.57 0.85
C GLU A 247 -25.03 -6.33 0.20
N LEU A 248 -24.22 -5.43 0.80
CA LEU A 248 -22.87 -5.10 0.35
C LEU A 248 -21.87 -6.22 0.65
N GLU A 249 -21.92 -6.83 1.83
CA GLU A 249 -21.09 -8.01 2.19
C GLU A 249 -21.32 -9.17 1.23
N ALA A 250 -22.56 -9.36 0.77
CA ALA A 250 -22.90 -10.39 -0.22
C ALA A 250 -22.32 -10.11 -1.62
N LEU A 251 -21.90 -8.88 -1.90
CA LEU A 251 -21.18 -8.47 -3.10
C LEU A 251 -19.65 -8.55 -2.92
N GLY A 252 -19.17 -8.87 -1.72
CA GLY A 252 -17.75 -9.00 -1.42
C GLY A 252 -17.10 -7.78 -0.75
N LEU A 253 -17.88 -6.80 -0.29
CA LEU A 253 -17.36 -5.76 0.59
C LEU A 253 -17.02 -6.34 1.97
N VAL A 254 -16.08 -5.71 2.65
CA VAL A 254 -15.67 -6.00 4.02
C VAL A 254 -15.97 -4.78 4.88
N PHE A 255 -16.39 -4.99 6.12
CA PHE A 255 -16.66 -3.93 7.10
C PHE A 255 -15.89 -4.29 8.35
N ALA A 256 -14.78 -3.59 8.56
CA ALA A 256 -13.79 -3.96 9.56
C ALA A 256 -13.86 -3.07 10.79
N ASN A 257 -14.55 -1.93 10.78
CA ASN A 257 -14.57 -1.06 11.95
C ASN A 257 -15.33 -1.68 13.14
N PRO A 258 -14.81 -1.53 14.38
CA PRO A 258 -15.36 -2.20 15.55
C PRO A 258 -16.69 -1.58 15.99
N ALA A 259 -17.75 -2.38 16.11
CA ALA A 259 -19.02 -1.91 16.68
C ALA A 259 -19.32 -2.54 18.06
N GLY A 260 -19.81 -1.73 19.00
CA GLY A 260 -20.28 -2.21 20.31
C GLY A 260 -19.17 -2.45 21.36
N ARG A 261 -17.91 -2.16 21.04
CA ARG A 261 -16.81 -2.14 22.00
C ARG A 261 -16.77 -0.82 22.77
N THR A 262 -16.25 -0.84 23.98
CA THR A 262 -16.05 0.38 24.78
C THR A 262 -14.56 0.59 24.98
N ILE A 263 -14.02 1.67 24.42
CA ILE A 263 -12.61 2.05 24.51
C ILE A 263 -12.52 3.42 25.18
N ASN A 264 -11.67 3.54 26.20
CA ASN A 264 -11.47 4.76 26.98
C ASN A 264 -12.78 5.34 27.55
N GLY A 265 -13.77 4.48 27.81
CA GLY A 265 -15.10 4.86 28.29
C GLY A 265 -16.10 5.29 27.20
N ASN A 266 -15.71 5.26 25.93
CA ASN A 266 -16.53 5.59 24.77
C ASN A 266 -17.05 4.30 24.12
N LEU A 267 -18.37 4.16 24.02
CA LEU A 267 -18.99 3.06 23.26
C LEU A 267 -18.88 3.38 21.76
N ILE A 268 -18.18 2.53 21.02
CA ILE A 268 -18.02 2.67 19.58
C ILE A 268 -19.31 2.25 18.90
N ASN A 269 -19.82 3.12 18.03
CA ASN A 269 -21.03 2.91 17.27
C ASN A 269 -20.82 3.33 15.80
N THR A 270 -20.09 2.49 15.09
CA THR A 270 -19.79 2.64 13.67
C THR A 270 -21.04 2.38 12.82
N THR A 271 -21.21 3.19 11.78
CA THR A 271 -22.19 2.98 10.71
C THR A 271 -21.48 2.58 9.42
N VAL A 272 -22.18 2.00 8.44
CA VAL A 272 -21.58 1.70 7.12
C VAL A 272 -20.90 2.94 6.52
N ALA A 273 -21.49 4.13 6.66
CA ALA A 273 -20.91 5.36 6.13
C ALA A 273 -19.66 5.86 6.89
N MET A 274 -19.42 5.39 8.12
CA MET A 274 -18.18 5.65 8.86
C MET A 274 -17.10 4.62 8.50
N ASP A 275 -17.49 3.37 8.22
CA ASP A 275 -16.56 2.31 7.80
C ASP A 275 -16.08 2.47 6.35
N LEU A 276 -16.86 3.13 5.49
CA LEU A 276 -16.45 3.36 4.10
C LEU A 276 -15.50 4.55 4.00
N GLU A 277 -14.23 4.26 3.74
CA GLU A 277 -13.10 5.20 3.65
C GLU A 277 -12.59 5.33 2.20
N PRO A 278 -12.96 6.38 1.45
CA PRO A 278 -12.47 6.62 0.10
C PRO A 278 -11.02 7.11 0.10
N GLU A 279 -10.20 6.52 -0.76
CA GLU A 279 -8.75 6.73 -0.74
C GLU A 279 -8.23 7.32 -2.06
N TYR A 280 -8.29 6.59 -3.17
CA TYR A 280 -7.71 7.02 -4.44
C TYR A 280 -8.76 7.29 -5.54
N VAL A 281 -8.53 8.28 -6.42
CA VAL A 281 -9.48 8.64 -7.51
C VAL A 281 -8.88 8.49 -8.91
N SER A 282 -9.60 7.83 -9.82
CA SER A 282 -9.30 7.85 -11.25
C SER A 282 -10.46 8.40 -12.09
N ILE A 283 -10.17 9.35 -12.99
CA ILE A 283 -11.16 9.92 -13.90
C ILE A 283 -11.19 9.17 -15.23
N SER A 284 -12.36 8.66 -15.59
CA SER A 284 -12.61 8.07 -16.90
C SER A 284 -12.24 9.02 -18.05
N LYS A 285 -11.74 8.46 -19.16
CA LYS A 285 -11.24 9.26 -20.31
C LYS A 285 -12.27 10.23 -20.90
N ASP A 286 -13.56 9.96 -20.78
CA ASP A 286 -14.63 10.83 -21.28
C ASP A 286 -15.17 11.83 -20.23
N ASN A 287 -14.50 11.95 -19.07
CA ASN A 287 -14.83 12.85 -17.95
C ASN A 287 -16.22 12.63 -17.34
N LYS A 288 -16.85 11.47 -17.59
CA LYS A 288 -18.20 11.19 -17.07
C LYS A 288 -18.22 10.50 -15.74
N TYR A 289 -17.19 9.71 -15.45
CA TYR A 289 -17.09 8.94 -14.22
C TYR A 289 -15.79 9.25 -13.48
N ALA A 290 -15.90 9.37 -12.16
CA ALA A 290 -14.80 9.15 -11.24
C ALA A 290 -14.97 7.76 -10.63
N TYR A 291 -13.93 6.96 -10.71
CA TYR A 291 -13.78 5.71 -9.97
C TYR A 291 -12.99 6.03 -8.71
N VAL A 292 -13.40 5.49 -7.56
CA VAL A 292 -12.78 5.78 -6.27
C VAL A 292 -12.58 4.47 -5.52
N SER A 293 -11.33 4.16 -5.12
CA SER A 293 -11.06 3.01 -4.25
C SER A 293 -11.59 3.25 -2.84
N ILE A 294 -11.95 2.16 -2.18
CA ILE A 294 -12.29 2.11 -0.76
C ILE A 294 -11.60 0.85 -0.24
N GLN A 295 -10.30 0.98 0.05
CA GLN A 295 -9.36 -0.12 0.17
C GLN A 295 -9.73 -1.08 1.29
N GLU A 296 -9.89 -0.60 2.51
CA GLU A 296 -10.19 -1.39 3.73
C GLU A 296 -11.48 -2.20 3.51
N ASN A 297 -12.43 -1.65 2.75
CA ASN A 297 -13.72 -2.29 2.47
C ASN A 297 -13.72 -3.19 1.25
N ASN A 298 -12.60 -3.33 0.54
CA ASN A 298 -12.48 -4.14 -0.67
C ASN A 298 -13.52 -3.76 -1.74
N ALA A 299 -13.64 -2.45 -1.99
CA ALA A 299 -14.72 -1.90 -2.80
C ALA A 299 -14.26 -0.84 -3.81
N LEU A 300 -15.15 -0.54 -4.76
CA LEU A 300 -15.01 0.56 -5.72
C LEU A 300 -16.29 1.41 -5.72
N ALA A 301 -16.15 2.71 -5.46
CA ALA A 301 -17.18 3.70 -5.69
C ALA A 301 -17.12 4.23 -7.13
N ILE A 302 -18.29 4.35 -7.76
CA ILE A 302 -18.45 4.92 -9.11
C ILE A 302 -19.34 6.15 -9.01
N VAL A 303 -18.76 7.31 -9.27
CA VAL A 303 -19.47 8.59 -9.27
C VAL A 303 -19.69 9.05 -10.69
N ASN A 304 -20.95 9.29 -11.06
CA ASN A 304 -21.28 9.98 -12.30
C ASN A 304 -21.09 11.49 -12.11
N LEU A 305 -20.13 12.07 -12.84
CA LEU A 305 -19.76 13.48 -12.75
C LEU A 305 -20.74 14.43 -13.47
N GLU A 306 -21.76 13.92 -14.16
CA GLU A 306 -22.81 14.76 -14.76
C GLU A 306 -23.91 15.10 -13.75
N ASP A 307 -24.28 14.15 -12.89
CA ASP A 307 -25.40 14.30 -11.93
C ASP A 307 -25.01 14.03 -10.46
N ASN A 308 -23.75 13.69 -10.20
CA ASN A 308 -23.18 13.34 -8.90
C ASN A 308 -23.85 12.12 -8.23
N SER A 309 -24.43 11.22 -9.00
CA SER A 309 -24.92 9.94 -8.48
C SER A 309 -23.76 8.99 -8.14
N LEU A 310 -23.92 8.21 -7.08
CA LEU A 310 -22.93 7.29 -6.53
C LEU A 310 -23.45 5.86 -6.54
N GLU A 311 -22.61 4.93 -6.98
CA GLU A 311 -22.82 3.49 -6.89
C GLU A 311 -21.61 2.81 -6.22
N LEU A 312 -21.86 1.84 -5.33
CA LEU A 312 -20.81 0.99 -4.73
C LEU A 312 -20.76 -0.38 -5.41
N LYS A 313 -19.54 -0.88 -5.64
CA LYS A 313 -19.25 -2.22 -6.15
C LYS A 313 -18.35 -2.95 -5.17
N GLY A 314 -18.71 -4.19 -4.83
CA GLY A 314 -17.79 -5.10 -4.13
C GLY A 314 -16.89 -5.81 -5.13
N LEU A 315 -15.64 -6.03 -4.75
CA LEU A 315 -14.62 -6.61 -5.64
C LEU A 315 -14.54 -8.14 -5.56
N GLY A 316 -15.25 -8.75 -4.60
CA GLY A 316 -15.17 -10.18 -4.35
C GLY A 316 -13.79 -10.57 -3.82
N PHE A 317 -13.38 -11.82 -4.03
CA PHE A 317 -12.14 -12.34 -3.46
C PHE A 317 -11.42 -13.23 -4.46
N LYS A 318 -10.09 -13.20 -4.42
CA LYS A 318 -9.22 -14.07 -5.23
C LYS A 318 -9.08 -15.43 -4.57
N ASP A 319 -9.25 -16.50 -5.34
CA ASP A 319 -9.13 -17.89 -4.83
C ASP A 319 -7.70 -18.43 -5.03
N TRP A 320 -7.01 -18.73 -3.93
CA TRP A 320 -5.65 -19.28 -3.93
C TRP A 320 -5.60 -20.81 -4.06
N SER A 321 -6.73 -21.49 -4.30
CA SER A 321 -6.76 -22.94 -4.48
C SER A 321 -6.09 -23.45 -5.76
N SER A 322 -5.96 -22.58 -6.77
CA SER A 322 -5.38 -22.90 -8.08
C SER A 322 -4.15 -22.06 -8.46
N LEU A 323 -3.77 -21.13 -7.60
CA LEU A 323 -2.58 -20.29 -7.67
C LEU A 323 -1.63 -20.68 -6.55
N GLN A 324 -0.43 -20.09 -6.52
CA GLN A 324 0.51 -20.33 -5.43
C GLN A 324 0.88 -19.05 -4.69
N ILE A 325 0.98 -19.15 -3.38
CA ILE A 325 1.38 -18.08 -2.47
C ILE A 325 2.44 -18.63 -1.51
N ASP A 326 3.42 -17.78 -1.20
CA ASP A 326 4.33 -18.01 -0.09
C ASP A 326 3.72 -17.38 1.16
N ALA A 327 3.51 -18.17 2.20
CA ALA A 327 2.64 -17.81 3.32
C ALA A 327 3.39 -17.69 4.65
N SER A 328 4.71 -17.91 4.66
CA SER A 328 5.52 -17.90 5.88
C SER A 328 6.85 -17.19 5.65
N ASP A 329 7.25 -16.38 6.62
CA ASP A 329 8.55 -15.75 6.75
C ASP A 329 9.53 -16.57 7.62
N LYS A 330 9.18 -17.83 7.93
CA LYS A 330 9.87 -18.70 8.90
C LYS A 330 10.18 -20.10 8.37
N ASP A 331 9.84 -20.41 7.12
CA ASP A 331 10.02 -21.73 6.52
C ASP A 331 11.32 -21.89 5.69
N GLY A 332 12.15 -20.85 5.69
CA GLY A 332 13.52 -20.89 5.19
C GLY A 332 13.68 -20.44 3.74
N GLY A 333 12.78 -19.60 3.24
CA GLY A 333 12.87 -18.95 1.93
C GLY A 333 11.64 -19.26 1.06
N VAL A 334 11.82 -19.15 -0.26
CA VAL A 334 10.71 -19.25 -1.21
C VAL A 334 9.98 -20.60 -1.18
N ASN A 335 8.72 -20.61 -0.72
CA ASN A 335 7.92 -21.81 -0.46
C ASN A 335 6.47 -21.71 -0.98
N PHE A 336 6.31 -21.51 -2.29
CA PHE A 336 5.01 -21.43 -2.96
C PHE A 336 4.12 -22.68 -2.84
N LYS A 337 2.92 -22.52 -2.24
CA LYS A 337 1.89 -23.56 -2.12
C LYS A 337 0.50 -23.04 -2.49
N SER A 338 -0.43 -23.95 -2.78
CA SER A 338 -1.84 -23.64 -3.02
C SER A 338 -2.67 -24.05 -1.81
N TYR A 339 -3.65 -23.22 -1.44
CA TYR A 339 -4.43 -23.41 -0.21
C TYR A 339 -5.94 -23.33 -0.49
N PRO A 340 -6.63 -24.47 -0.74
CA PRO A 340 -8.08 -24.49 -0.81
C PRO A 340 -8.76 -23.91 0.44
N GLY A 341 -9.56 -22.85 0.26
CA GLY A 341 -10.22 -22.13 1.35
C GLY A 341 -9.50 -20.89 1.83
N LEU A 342 -8.31 -20.58 1.27
CA LEU A 342 -7.65 -19.29 1.40
C LEU A 342 -8.06 -18.38 0.23
N TYR A 343 -8.42 -17.15 0.57
CA TYR A 343 -8.74 -16.10 -0.38
C TYR A 343 -7.89 -14.86 -0.13
N GLY A 344 -7.63 -14.07 -1.16
CA GLY A 344 -7.06 -12.72 -1.04
C GLY A 344 -8.14 -11.66 -1.22
N MET A 345 -8.14 -10.63 -0.38
CA MET A 345 -8.98 -9.45 -0.56
C MET A 345 -8.29 -8.51 -1.55
N TYR A 346 -9.01 -7.96 -2.54
CA TYR A 346 -8.37 -7.10 -3.54
C TYR A 346 -7.93 -5.76 -2.98
N GLN A 347 -8.68 -5.17 -2.05
CA GLN A 347 -8.31 -3.97 -1.29
C GLN A 347 -7.35 -3.03 -2.06
N PRO A 348 -7.88 -2.34 -3.07
CA PRO A 348 -7.03 -1.57 -3.96
C PRO A 348 -6.70 -0.20 -3.35
N ASP A 349 -5.42 0.12 -3.17
CA ASP A 349 -4.97 1.51 -2.99
C ASP A 349 -5.03 2.20 -4.38
N THR A 350 -3.92 2.24 -5.11
CA THR A 350 -3.84 3.12 -6.28
C THR A 350 -4.64 2.53 -7.43
N ILE A 351 -5.54 3.34 -7.98
CA ILE A 351 -6.30 3.01 -9.18
C ILE A 351 -6.01 3.96 -10.35
N SER A 352 -5.99 3.39 -11.55
CA SER A 352 -5.92 4.15 -12.80
C SER A 352 -6.98 3.65 -13.77
N SER A 353 -7.34 4.46 -14.77
CA SER A 353 -8.36 4.08 -15.74
C SER A 353 -7.95 4.38 -17.17
N PHE A 354 -8.38 3.54 -18.08
CA PHE A 354 -8.11 3.68 -19.50
C PHE A 354 -9.32 3.26 -20.34
N SER A 355 -9.29 3.61 -21.62
CA SER A 355 -10.35 3.25 -22.55
C SER A 355 -9.84 2.25 -23.59
N TRP A 356 -10.60 1.19 -23.85
CA TRP A 356 -10.35 0.30 -24.98
C TRP A 356 -11.62 0.10 -25.80
N LYS A 357 -11.53 0.40 -27.10
CA LYS A 357 -12.65 0.33 -28.06
C LYS A 357 -13.94 1.03 -27.59
N GLY A 358 -13.79 2.12 -26.83
CA GLY A 358 -14.90 2.93 -26.33
C GLY A 358 -15.52 2.47 -25.02
N ALA A 359 -14.99 1.42 -24.38
CA ALA A 359 -15.34 1.03 -23.02
C ALA A 359 -14.26 1.49 -22.03
N ASN A 360 -14.65 1.83 -20.81
CA ASN A 360 -13.75 2.18 -19.72
C ASN A 360 -13.35 0.92 -18.94
N PHE A 361 -12.09 0.88 -18.52
CA PHE A 361 -11.50 -0.14 -17.66
C PHE A 361 -10.75 0.55 -16.53
N ILE A 362 -10.72 -0.10 -15.38
CA ILE A 362 -9.98 0.34 -14.20
C ILE A 362 -8.84 -0.66 -13.98
N VAL A 363 -7.67 -0.19 -13.60
CA VAL A 363 -6.55 -1.00 -13.15
C VAL A 363 -6.34 -0.65 -11.68
N SER A 364 -6.16 -1.65 -10.82
CA SER A 364 -5.85 -1.45 -9.41
C SER A 364 -4.56 -2.16 -9.03
N ALA A 365 -3.76 -1.51 -8.19
CA ALA A 365 -2.75 -2.16 -7.38
C ALA A 365 -3.44 -2.67 -6.10
N ASN A 366 -3.28 -3.96 -5.77
CA ASN A 366 -4.01 -4.63 -4.70
C ASN A 366 -3.08 -4.85 -3.50
N GLU A 367 -2.71 -3.76 -2.84
CA GLU A 367 -1.75 -3.71 -1.74
C GLU A 367 -2.33 -4.37 -0.50
N GLY A 368 -3.40 -3.77 0.01
CA GLY A 368 -4.34 -4.32 0.97
C GLY A 368 -4.04 -3.91 2.40
N ASP A 369 -4.76 -2.92 2.89
CA ASP A 369 -4.54 -2.41 4.23
C ASP A 369 -5.42 -3.06 5.31
N ALA A 370 -4.89 -3.13 6.52
CA ALA A 370 -5.55 -3.64 7.70
C ALA A 370 -5.89 -2.48 8.64
N ARG A 371 -6.98 -2.61 9.40
CA ARG A 371 -7.35 -1.56 10.36
C ARG A 371 -6.61 -1.78 11.66
N GLU A 372 -5.70 -0.89 11.99
CA GLU A 372 -4.96 -0.88 13.26
C GLU A 372 -4.96 0.51 13.90
N TYR A 373 -5.46 0.61 15.14
CA TYR A 373 -5.53 1.90 15.84
C TYR A 373 -5.00 1.79 17.27
N PHE A 374 -4.12 2.73 17.64
CA PHE A 374 -3.53 2.85 18.97
C PHE A 374 -3.97 4.11 19.70
N PHE A 375 -3.95 4.07 21.03
CA PHE A 375 -4.20 5.24 21.86
C PHE A 375 -3.27 5.31 23.08
N ASP A 376 -3.08 6.54 23.56
CA ASP A 376 -2.16 6.81 24.66
C ASP A 376 -2.66 6.24 26.00
N THR A 377 -1.80 5.43 26.63
CA THR A 377 -1.99 4.97 28.00
C THR A 377 -0.67 4.95 28.75
N THR A 378 -0.73 4.84 30.08
CA THR A 378 0.47 4.94 30.91
C THR A 378 1.24 3.63 31.09
N ASN A 379 0.62 2.49 30.78
CA ASN A 379 1.15 1.13 30.86
C ASN A 379 0.05 0.13 30.47
N GLU A 380 0.43 -1.13 30.29
CA GLU A 380 -0.46 -2.27 30.02
C GLU A 380 -1.69 -2.33 30.95
N ALA A 381 -1.53 -2.10 32.26
CA ALA A 381 -2.67 -2.19 33.18
C ALA A 381 -3.70 -1.07 32.95
N ASP A 382 -3.26 0.13 32.55
CA ASP A 382 -4.14 1.24 32.13
C ASP A 382 -4.79 0.95 30.77
N CYS A 383 -4.03 0.37 29.83
CA CYS A 383 -4.52 -0.07 28.53
C CYS A 383 -5.69 -1.04 28.63
N ILE A 384 -5.50 -2.16 29.34
CA ILE A 384 -6.56 -3.16 29.53
C ILE A 384 -7.74 -2.58 30.32
N ALA A 385 -7.50 -1.72 31.31
CA ALA A 385 -8.57 -1.06 32.07
C ALA A 385 -9.42 -0.12 31.21
N LYS A 386 -8.85 0.45 30.14
CA LYS A 386 -9.52 1.29 29.16
C LYS A 386 -10.08 0.51 27.97
N GLY A 387 -9.95 -0.82 27.95
CA GLY A 387 -10.55 -1.68 26.94
C GLY A 387 -9.72 -1.89 25.68
N GLY A 388 -8.42 -1.54 25.71
CA GLY A 388 -7.47 -1.97 24.69
C GLY A 388 -7.20 -3.47 24.72
N VAL A 389 -6.63 -4.00 23.64
CA VAL A 389 -6.39 -5.43 23.44
C VAL A 389 -4.95 -5.83 23.75
N ASP A 390 -4.00 -4.94 23.50
CA ASP A 390 -2.58 -5.15 23.78
C ASP A 390 -1.87 -3.82 24.06
N PHE A 391 -0.69 -3.88 24.66
CA PHE A 391 0.13 -2.71 24.97
C PHE A 391 1.58 -2.92 24.54
N ASP A 392 2.06 -2.01 23.70
CA ASP A 392 3.45 -1.87 23.33
C ASP A 392 4.04 -0.58 23.94
N GLU A 393 5.32 -0.61 24.32
CA GLU A 393 5.97 0.56 24.95
C GLU A 393 6.26 1.68 23.93
N ASP A 394 6.46 1.34 22.66
CA ASP A 394 6.76 2.24 21.56
C ASP A 394 5.46 2.74 20.88
N ASP A 395 4.50 1.83 20.62
CA ASP A 395 3.26 2.15 19.87
C ASP A 395 2.07 2.53 20.79
N GLY A 396 2.12 2.16 22.07
CA GLY A 396 1.07 2.46 23.04
C GLY A 396 0.00 1.37 23.15
N CYS A 397 -1.24 1.74 23.44
CA CYS A 397 -2.31 0.77 23.68
C CYS A 397 -3.10 0.50 22.41
N LEU A 398 -3.08 -0.74 21.92
CA LEU A 398 -3.84 -1.16 20.76
C LEU A 398 -5.35 -1.12 21.10
N ALA A 399 -6.08 -0.22 20.45
CA ALA A 399 -7.54 -0.16 20.55
C ALA A 399 -8.17 -1.32 19.80
N TYR A 400 -7.74 -1.51 18.56
CA TYR A 400 -8.32 -2.45 17.63
C TYR A 400 -7.32 -2.83 16.55
N ILE A 401 -7.34 -4.11 16.20
CA ILE A 401 -6.73 -4.66 14.99
C ILE A 401 -7.73 -5.67 14.43
N ASP A 402 -7.93 -5.70 13.12
CA ASP A 402 -8.80 -6.70 12.47
C ASP A 402 -8.03 -7.91 11.93
N GLU A 403 -6.70 -7.90 12.08
CA GLU A 403 -5.76 -8.93 11.64
C GLU A 403 -5.41 -9.96 12.72
N SER A 404 -5.16 -11.21 12.30
CA SER A 404 -4.60 -12.27 13.16
C SER A 404 -3.77 -13.25 12.34
N ARG A 405 -2.79 -13.90 12.98
CA ARG A 405 -2.07 -15.03 12.37
C ARG A 405 -2.99 -16.25 12.30
N VAL A 406 -2.89 -17.02 11.23
CA VAL A 406 -3.71 -18.24 11.05
C VAL A 406 -3.50 -19.25 12.18
N GLU A 407 -2.30 -19.32 12.78
CA GLU A 407 -2.03 -20.20 13.92
C GLU A 407 -2.77 -19.84 15.21
N ASP A 408 -3.19 -18.57 15.34
CA ASP A 408 -3.98 -18.08 16.48
C ASP A 408 -5.49 -18.32 16.30
N LEU A 409 -5.91 -18.69 15.08
CA LEU A 409 -7.31 -19.00 14.76
C LEU A 409 -7.64 -20.46 15.02
N THR A 410 -8.88 -20.71 15.44
CA THR A 410 -9.42 -22.08 15.43
C THR A 410 -9.94 -22.41 14.04
N LEU A 411 -9.28 -23.32 13.33
CA LEU A 411 -9.67 -23.71 11.98
C LEU A 411 -10.68 -24.86 11.98
N ALA A 412 -11.65 -24.82 11.06
CA ALA A 412 -12.61 -25.89 10.87
C ALA A 412 -12.00 -27.10 10.14
N ALA A 413 -12.69 -28.24 10.18
CA ALA A 413 -12.17 -29.53 9.66
C ALA A 413 -11.85 -29.55 8.15
N ASN A 414 -12.32 -28.58 7.35
CA ASN A 414 -11.89 -28.45 5.95
C ASN A 414 -10.42 -28.06 5.81
N PHE A 415 -9.79 -27.57 6.88
CA PHE A 415 -8.37 -27.24 6.96
C PHE A 415 -7.51 -28.33 7.63
N ASP A 416 -8.05 -29.52 7.91
CA ASP A 416 -7.30 -30.67 8.47
C ASP A 416 -6.10 -31.10 7.60
N TYR A 417 -6.03 -30.63 6.35
CA TYR A 417 -4.91 -30.88 5.44
C TYR A 417 -3.73 -29.93 5.62
N LEU A 418 -3.91 -28.80 6.33
CA LEU A 418 -2.89 -27.80 6.57
C LEU A 418 -1.95 -28.21 7.69
N ASN A 419 -0.69 -27.81 7.57
CA ASN A 419 0.16 -27.63 8.72
C ASN A 419 -0.06 -26.20 9.22
N ASN A 420 -0.64 -26.02 10.41
CA ASN A 420 -0.89 -24.69 10.97
C ASN A 420 0.21 -24.35 11.99
N ASP A 421 1.41 -24.05 11.49
CA ASP A 421 2.57 -23.66 12.30
C ASP A 421 3.46 -22.65 11.56
N ASP A 422 4.53 -22.23 12.23
CA ASP A 422 5.52 -21.29 11.71
C ASP A 422 6.09 -21.66 10.32
N ASN A 423 6.20 -22.94 9.96
CA ASN A 423 6.85 -23.37 8.71
C ASN A 423 5.87 -23.50 7.53
N ASP A 424 4.65 -22.99 7.68
CA ASP A 424 3.60 -23.05 6.66
C ASP A 424 2.62 -21.87 6.87
N ILE A 425 1.39 -21.99 6.38
CA ILE A 425 0.35 -20.94 6.47
C ILE A 425 0.09 -20.37 7.88
N GLY A 426 0.54 -21.00 8.97
CA GLY A 426 0.27 -20.53 10.33
C GLY A 426 0.74 -19.10 10.61
N ARG A 427 1.83 -18.68 9.94
CA ARG A 427 2.34 -17.30 10.04
C ARG A 427 1.45 -16.29 9.34
N LEU A 428 0.82 -16.68 8.23
CA LEU A 428 0.08 -15.79 7.34
C LEU A 428 -0.93 -14.98 8.15
N LYS A 429 -0.96 -13.70 7.89
CA LYS A 429 -1.91 -12.80 8.50
C LYS A 429 -3.18 -12.69 7.67
N VAL A 430 -4.31 -12.77 8.37
CA VAL A 430 -5.65 -12.82 7.78
C VAL A 430 -6.62 -11.99 8.61
N THR A 431 -7.69 -11.53 7.98
CA THR A 431 -8.74 -10.81 8.69
C THR A 431 -9.55 -11.73 9.62
N THR A 432 -9.95 -11.17 10.76
CA THR A 432 -10.81 -11.81 11.76
C THR A 432 -12.29 -11.45 11.59
N VAL A 433 -12.60 -10.43 10.76
CA VAL A 433 -13.99 -10.00 10.53
C VAL A 433 -14.72 -10.87 9.51
N LYS A 434 -14.04 -11.85 8.92
CA LYS A 434 -14.59 -12.79 7.94
C LYS A 434 -13.96 -14.18 8.06
N GLY A 435 -14.74 -15.23 7.78
CA GLY A 435 -14.24 -16.61 7.66
C GLY A 435 -14.91 -17.63 8.56
N ASP A 436 -15.49 -17.19 9.68
CA ASP A 436 -16.42 -17.96 10.52
C ASP A 436 -17.85 -17.77 10.01
N ASN A 437 -18.26 -18.57 9.03
CA ASN A 437 -19.53 -18.36 8.31
C ASN A 437 -20.75 -18.72 9.16
N ASN A 438 -20.58 -19.57 10.17
CA ASN A 438 -21.66 -20.10 10.98
C ASN A 438 -21.68 -19.51 12.41
N ASN A 439 -20.70 -18.66 12.75
CA ASN A 439 -20.49 -18.03 14.06
C ASN A 439 -20.30 -19.04 15.21
N ASP A 440 -19.60 -20.15 14.95
CA ASP A 440 -19.27 -21.17 15.95
C ASP A 440 -17.86 -21.04 16.55
N GLY A 441 -17.09 -20.05 16.08
CA GLY A 441 -15.72 -19.78 16.48
C GLY A 441 -14.68 -20.57 15.68
N GLN A 442 -15.08 -21.36 14.67
CA GLN A 442 -14.18 -22.05 13.76
C GLN A 442 -14.24 -21.42 12.36
N TYR A 443 -13.07 -21.13 11.81
CA TYR A 443 -12.96 -20.53 10.47
C TYR A 443 -13.04 -21.61 9.39
N GLU A 444 -14.02 -21.52 8.48
CA GLU A 444 -14.10 -22.38 7.29
C GLU A 444 -13.46 -21.76 6.06
N SER A 445 -13.09 -20.48 6.12
CA SER A 445 -12.36 -19.76 5.09
C SER A 445 -11.41 -18.76 5.72
N LEU A 446 -10.31 -18.48 5.03
CA LEU A 446 -9.30 -17.52 5.44
C LEU A 446 -9.22 -16.43 4.37
N TYR A 447 -8.99 -15.18 4.80
CA TYR A 447 -8.93 -14.02 3.90
C TYR A 447 -7.68 -13.22 4.23
N ALA A 448 -6.65 -13.35 3.39
CA ALA A 448 -5.43 -12.57 3.50
C ALA A 448 -5.64 -11.14 3.00
N TYR A 449 -4.92 -10.19 3.61
CA TYR A 449 -4.83 -8.81 3.16
C TYR A 449 -4.08 -8.73 1.84
N GLY A 450 -4.63 -7.92 0.94
CA GLY A 450 -4.14 -7.81 -0.43
C GLY A 450 -4.37 -9.07 -1.26
N ALA A 451 -4.49 -8.88 -2.57
CA ALA A 451 -4.58 -9.98 -3.51
C ALA A 451 -3.20 -10.36 -4.07
N ARG A 452 -2.13 -9.69 -3.60
CA ARG A 452 -0.73 -9.83 -4.06
C ARG A 452 -0.62 -9.80 -5.58
N SER A 453 -1.37 -8.89 -6.19
CA SER A 453 -1.57 -8.78 -7.65
C SER A 453 -1.95 -7.36 -8.03
N PHE A 454 -1.96 -7.07 -9.32
CA PHE A 454 -2.80 -6.00 -9.88
C PHE A 454 -3.95 -6.63 -10.68
N THR A 455 -5.07 -5.91 -10.78
CA THR A 455 -6.28 -6.37 -11.47
C THR A 455 -6.78 -5.33 -12.47
N ILE A 456 -7.32 -5.78 -13.61
CA ILE A 456 -8.09 -4.96 -14.54
C ILE A 456 -9.57 -5.28 -14.37
N TRP A 457 -10.38 -4.24 -14.15
CA TRP A 457 -11.82 -4.29 -13.96
C TRP A 457 -12.54 -3.67 -15.15
N ASP A 458 -13.73 -4.18 -15.47
CA ASP A 458 -14.67 -3.46 -16.33
C ASP A 458 -15.36 -2.32 -15.57
N SER A 459 -16.14 -1.50 -16.28
CA SER A 459 -16.86 -0.37 -15.69
C SER A 459 -17.95 -0.75 -14.67
N ASN A 460 -18.21 -2.03 -14.44
CA ASN A 460 -19.16 -2.53 -13.44
C ASN A 460 -18.45 -3.12 -12.21
N GLY A 461 -17.11 -3.08 -12.15
CA GLY A 461 -16.32 -3.71 -11.08
C GLY A 461 -16.16 -5.22 -11.26
N LEU A 462 -16.27 -5.75 -12.47
CA LEU A 462 -16.01 -7.17 -12.75
C LEU A 462 -14.58 -7.40 -13.25
N VAL A 463 -13.93 -8.44 -12.73
CA VAL A 463 -12.57 -8.83 -13.15
C VAL A 463 -12.55 -9.17 -14.64
N VAL A 464 -11.65 -8.49 -15.36
CA VAL A 464 -11.30 -8.75 -16.77
C VAL A 464 -9.98 -9.52 -16.86
N PHE A 465 -9.02 -9.13 -16.03
CA PHE A 465 -7.72 -9.78 -15.89
C PHE A 465 -7.25 -9.63 -14.44
N ASP A 466 -6.65 -10.69 -13.88
CA ASP A 466 -5.89 -10.63 -12.64
C ASP A 466 -4.51 -11.21 -12.91
N SER A 467 -3.46 -10.59 -12.38
CA SER A 467 -2.08 -11.09 -12.54
C SER A 467 -1.79 -12.38 -11.75
N GLY A 468 -2.75 -12.89 -10.97
CA GLY A 468 -2.60 -14.19 -10.32
C GLY A 468 -1.40 -14.21 -9.38
N ASP A 469 -0.54 -15.21 -9.48
CA ASP A 469 0.68 -15.32 -8.68
C ASP A 469 1.92 -14.72 -9.36
N ASP A 470 1.76 -13.93 -10.42
CA ASP A 470 2.87 -13.39 -11.21
C ASP A 470 3.83 -12.55 -10.36
N ILE A 471 3.31 -11.65 -9.51
CA ILE A 471 4.15 -10.75 -8.69
C ILE A 471 5.12 -11.56 -7.83
N GLY A 472 4.61 -12.48 -7.01
CA GLY A 472 5.44 -13.31 -6.14
C GLY A 472 6.42 -14.18 -6.94
N ARG A 473 5.97 -14.79 -8.05
CA ARG A 473 6.84 -15.67 -8.85
C ARG A 473 7.94 -14.91 -9.59
N ILE A 474 7.65 -13.71 -10.08
CA ILE A 474 8.62 -12.86 -10.77
C ILE A 474 9.62 -12.31 -9.76
N THR A 475 9.18 -11.76 -8.64
CA THR A 475 10.10 -11.23 -7.62
C THR A 475 10.97 -12.34 -7.05
N ALA A 476 10.45 -13.54 -6.80
CA ALA A 476 11.25 -14.69 -6.37
C ALA A 476 12.31 -15.07 -7.42
N SER A 477 11.94 -15.06 -8.71
CA SER A 477 12.85 -15.38 -9.79
C SER A 477 13.96 -14.34 -9.99
N VAL A 478 13.68 -13.06 -9.72
CA VAL A 478 14.64 -11.96 -9.88
C VAL A 478 15.55 -11.85 -8.66
N HIS A 479 14.98 -11.91 -7.46
CA HIS A 479 15.68 -11.57 -6.21
C HIS A 479 16.24 -12.76 -5.46
N GLY A 480 15.76 -13.98 -5.72
CA GLY A 480 16.27 -15.19 -5.08
C GLY A 480 16.18 -15.11 -3.56
N GLU A 481 17.32 -15.12 -2.87
CA GLU A 481 17.42 -15.05 -1.40
C GLU A 481 16.94 -13.71 -0.83
N ALA A 482 16.75 -12.67 -1.63
CA ALA A 482 16.22 -11.37 -1.22
C ALA A 482 14.72 -11.19 -1.54
N PHE A 483 14.03 -12.25 -1.98
CA PHE A 483 12.58 -12.26 -2.21
C PHE A 483 11.79 -11.77 -0.99
N ASN A 484 10.68 -11.04 -1.20
CA ASN A 484 9.79 -10.53 -0.14
C ASN A 484 10.54 -9.93 1.07
N ASN A 485 11.53 -9.10 0.77
CA ASN A 485 12.26 -8.32 1.74
C ASN A 485 11.43 -7.10 2.18
N ASN A 486 11.56 -6.70 3.44
CA ASN A 486 10.94 -5.50 3.98
C ASN A 486 11.71 -4.23 3.55
N GLU A 487 11.13 -3.05 3.72
CA GLU A 487 11.75 -1.76 3.40
C GLU A 487 12.88 -1.34 4.35
N ASP A 488 12.78 -1.75 5.61
CA ASP A 488 13.63 -1.33 6.75
C ASP A 488 14.81 -2.27 7.03
N GLU A 489 14.89 -3.42 6.36
CA GLU A 489 16.04 -4.33 6.41
C GLU A 489 16.42 -4.88 5.03
N ASN A 490 17.66 -5.35 4.91
CA ASN A 490 18.10 -6.17 3.78
C ASN A 490 18.11 -7.63 4.20
N LYS A 491 16.94 -8.26 4.19
CA LYS A 491 16.78 -9.67 4.56
C LYS A 491 15.57 -10.26 3.84
N GLY A 492 15.80 -11.22 2.96
CA GLY A 492 14.70 -11.86 2.26
C GLY A 492 13.79 -12.67 3.18
N ASP A 493 12.60 -12.89 2.65
CA ASP A 493 11.53 -13.70 3.20
C ASP A 493 11.05 -13.18 4.56
N THR A 494 10.83 -11.86 4.64
CA THR A 494 10.38 -11.17 5.85
C THR A 494 8.95 -10.66 5.73
N ARG A 495 8.36 -10.72 4.53
CA ARG A 495 6.99 -10.26 4.24
C ARG A 495 6.08 -11.34 3.64
N SER A 496 6.55 -12.58 3.57
CA SER A 496 5.74 -13.70 3.05
C SER A 496 4.55 -14.04 3.95
N ASP A 497 4.62 -13.77 5.26
CA ASP A 497 3.49 -13.90 6.17
C ASP A 497 2.50 -12.73 6.09
N ASP A 498 2.82 -11.66 5.36
CA ASP A 498 2.02 -10.42 5.27
C ASP A 498 1.46 -10.21 3.84
N LYS A 499 1.74 -9.08 3.19
CA LYS A 499 1.19 -8.71 1.88
C LYS A 499 2.19 -9.01 0.74
N GLY A 500 3.33 -9.63 1.07
CA GLY A 500 4.33 -10.12 0.12
C GLY A 500 5.20 -9.00 -0.45
N ALA A 501 5.10 -8.76 -1.76
CA ALA A 501 5.86 -7.71 -2.44
C ALA A 501 5.09 -6.37 -2.56
N GLU A 502 3.79 -6.38 -2.28
CA GLU A 502 2.93 -5.21 -2.01
C GLU A 502 2.82 -4.25 -3.20
N PRO A 503 1.92 -4.55 -4.15
CA PRO A 503 1.66 -3.65 -5.27
C PRO A 503 0.86 -2.44 -4.79
N GLU A 504 1.50 -1.27 -4.75
CA GLU A 504 0.98 -0.02 -4.19
C GLU A 504 0.81 1.03 -5.28
N ALA A 505 1.93 1.62 -5.73
CA ALA A 505 1.89 2.63 -6.78
C ALA A 505 1.44 2.08 -8.16
N LEU A 506 0.63 2.85 -8.88
CA LEU A 506 0.22 2.50 -10.24
C LEU A 506 0.12 3.73 -11.16
N THR A 507 0.63 3.60 -12.39
CA THR A 507 0.30 4.54 -13.47
C THR A 507 0.15 3.84 -14.82
N ILE A 508 -0.54 4.48 -15.75
CA ILE A 508 -0.75 3.99 -17.11
C ILE A 508 -0.13 4.95 -18.12
N GLY A 509 0.67 4.42 -19.04
CA GLY A 509 1.32 5.18 -20.10
C GLY A 509 1.08 4.60 -21.48
N THR A 510 1.25 5.42 -22.52
CA THR A 510 1.25 4.95 -23.92
C THR A 510 2.62 5.20 -24.54
N ILE A 511 3.23 4.14 -25.08
CA ILE A 511 4.50 4.19 -25.80
C ILE A 511 4.25 3.67 -27.21
N GLY A 512 4.31 4.57 -28.20
CA GLY A 512 3.89 4.25 -29.57
C GLY A 512 2.39 3.95 -29.64
N GLU A 513 2.03 2.75 -30.11
CA GLU A 513 0.64 2.29 -30.20
C GLU A 513 0.23 1.39 -29.02
N ARG A 514 1.16 1.11 -28.10
CA ARG A 514 0.94 0.19 -26.97
C ARG A 514 0.65 0.97 -25.69
N THR A 515 -0.29 0.49 -24.90
CA THR A 515 -0.62 1.01 -23.57
C THR A 515 -0.04 0.08 -22.51
N PHE A 516 0.68 0.63 -21.55
CA PHE A 516 1.36 -0.12 -20.50
C PHE A 516 0.85 0.31 -19.12
N ALA A 517 0.69 -0.67 -18.23
CA ALA A 517 0.57 -0.44 -16.80
C ALA A 517 1.95 -0.58 -16.15
N PHE A 518 2.28 0.35 -15.27
CA PHE A 518 3.48 0.33 -14.43
C PHE A 518 3.01 0.12 -12.99
N ILE A 519 3.41 -0.98 -12.38
CA ILE A 519 3.02 -1.37 -11.02
C ILE A 519 4.25 -1.25 -10.12
N GLY A 520 4.22 -0.35 -9.15
CA GLY A 520 5.23 -0.23 -8.10
C GLY A 520 4.98 -1.23 -6.99
N LEU A 521 6.06 -1.84 -6.52
CA LEU A 521 6.06 -2.78 -5.40
C LEU A 521 6.70 -2.08 -4.21
N GLU A 522 5.90 -1.70 -3.22
CA GLU A 522 6.30 -0.86 -2.08
C GLU A 522 7.46 -1.50 -1.32
N ARG A 523 7.25 -2.76 -0.88
CA ARG A 523 8.27 -3.54 -0.16
C ARG A 523 9.47 -3.87 -1.02
N MET A 524 9.28 -4.39 -2.23
CA MET A 524 10.42 -4.81 -3.05
C MET A 524 11.14 -3.65 -3.77
N GLY A 525 10.60 -2.44 -3.77
CA GLY A 525 11.14 -1.26 -4.46
C GLY A 525 11.21 -1.38 -5.99
N GLY A 526 10.53 -2.37 -6.57
CA GLY A 526 10.62 -2.68 -7.99
C GLY A 526 9.37 -2.33 -8.76
N ILE A 527 9.53 -2.10 -10.06
CA ILE A 527 8.45 -1.69 -10.95
C ILE A 527 8.23 -2.78 -12.00
N MET A 528 7.01 -3.29 -12.07
CA MET A 528 6.57 -4.24 -13.08
C MET A 528 5.91 -3.50 -14.25
N ILE A 529 6.21 -3.92 -15.48
CA ILE A 529 5.58 -3.35 -16.69
C ILE A 529 4.76 -4.44 -17.38
N TYR A 530 3.48 -4.13 -17.63
CA TYR A 530 2.58 -4.99 -18.39
C TYR A 530 2.01 -4.25 -19.60
N ASP A 531 2.00 -4.88 -20.77
CA ASP A 531 1.22 -4.40 -21.91
C ASP A 531 -0.26 -4.72 -21.68
N ILE A 532 -1.06 -3.66 -21.57
CA ILE A 532 -2.51 -3.70 -21.35
C ILE A 532 -3.28 -3.15 -22.56
N THR A 533 -2.64 -3.00 -23.72
CA THR A 533 -3.24 -2.49 -24.97
C THR A 533 -4.54 -3.21 -25.31
N ASN A 534 -4.61 -4.51 -25.03
CA ASN A 534 -5.84 -5.28 -25.01
C ASN A 534 -6.08 -5.77 -23.57
N PRO A 535 -7.10 -5.29 -22.84
CA PRO A 535 -7.35 -5.70 -21.46
C PRO A 535 -7.64 -7.21 -21.30
N TYR A 536 -7.97 -7.90 -22.40
CA TYR A 536 -8.24 -9.34 -22.41
C TYR A 536 -7.03 -10.19 -22.85
N ASP A 537 -5.87 -9.56 -23.11
CA ASP A 537 -4.64 -10.22 -23.56
C ASP A 537 -3.44 -9.45 -22.99
N VAL A 538 -3.38 -9.41 -21.66
CA VAL A 538 -2.33 -8.71 -20.90
C VAL A 538 -1.06 -9.54 -20.89
N GLN A 539 0.09 -8.89 -21.09
CA GLN A 539 1.40 -9.55 -21.16
C GLN A 539 2.41 -8.84 -20.25
N PHE A 540 3.16 -9.60 -19.46
CA PHE A 540 4.31 -9.09 -18.72
C PHE A 540 5.44 -8.73 -19.71
N GLU A 541 6.03 -7.56 -19.55
CA GLU A 541 7.04 -7.02 -20.47
C GLU A 541 8.41 -6.88 -19.82
N ASP A 542 8.49 -6.26 -18.64
CA ASP A 542 9.78 -6.01 -17.98
C ASP A 542 9.62 -5.78 -16.46
N TYR A 543 10.74 -5.89 -15.75
CA TYR A 543 10.87 -5.57 -14.33
C TYR A 543 12.18 -4.82 -14.08
N PHE A 544 12.11 -3.67 -13.43
CA PHE A 544 13.30 -2.88 -13.08
C PHE A 544 13.19 -2.32 -11.67
N TYR A 545 14.33 -2.04 -11.06
CA TYR A 545 14.43 -1.51 -9.71
C TYR A 545 15.77 -0.80 -9.51
N ASN A 546 15.86 0.04 -8.48
CA ASN A 546 17.10 0.69 -8.05
C ASN A 546 17.20 0.61 -6.52
N ARG A 547 17.22 -0.61 -5.97
CA ARG A 547 17.27 -0.90 -4.53
C ARG A 547 18.41 -1.86 -4.22
N GLY A 548 19.24 -1.52 -3.23
CA GLY A 548 20.26 -2.43 -2.69
C GLY A 548 19.62 -3.54 -1.88
N LEU A 549 20.15 -4.76 -1.98
CA LEU A 549 19.53 -5.97 -1.42
C LEU A 549 20.55 -6.93 -0.77
N ILE A 550 21.83 -6.55 -0.70
CA ILE A 550 22.82 -7.40 -0.02
C ILE A 550 22.49 -7.51 1.46
N ALA A 551 22.32 -8.75 1.92
CA ALA A 551 21.92 -9.02 3.30
C ALA A 551 22.87 -8.40 4.34
N GLY A 552 22.30 -7.63 5.27
CA GLY A 552 23.04 -6.91 6.31
C GLY A 552 23.91 -5.74 5.84
N ALA A 553 23.85 -5.37 4.56
CA ALA A 553 24.41 -4.11 4.08
C ALA A 553 23.46 -2.93 4.39
N GLU A 554 24.01 -1.72 4.38
CA GLU A 554 23.22 -0.48 4.47
C GLU A 554 22.20 -0.42 3.33
N ILE A 555 20.99 0.03 3.64
CA ILE A 555 19.93 0.18 2.65
C ILE A 555 20.27 1.36 1.74
N THR A 556 20.12 1.12 0.44
CA THR A 556 20.49 2.07 -0.60
C THR A 556 19.48 2.07 -1.73
N GLY A 557 19.47 3.16 -2.49
CA GLY A 557 18.60 3.33 -3.65
C GLY A 557 17.24 3.92 -3.29
N ASP A 558 16.22 3.45 -4.00
CA ASP A 558 14.86 3.93 -3.99
C ASP A 558 13.96 2.89 -3.30
N LEU A 559 13.19 3.31 -2.28
CA LEU A 559 12.43 2.44 -1.38
C LEU A 559 10.98 2.92 -1.25
N ALA A 560 10.03 1.98 -1.23
CA ALA A 560 8.60 2.25 -1.10
C ALA A 560 8.07 3.19 -2.20
N PRO A 561 8.05 2.75 -3.48
CA PRO A 561 7.39 3.49 -4.54
C PRO A 561 5.90 3.68 -4.21
N GLU A 562 5.49 4.95 -4.16
CA GLU A 562 4.21 5.39 -3.60
C GLU A 562 3.40 6.17 -4.65
N GLY A 563 3.89 7.36 -5.01
CA GLY A 563 3.37 8.14 -6.12
C GLY A 563 4.06 7.82 -7.44
N MET A 564 3.30 7.67 -8.52
CA MET A 564 3.87 7.47 -9.85
C MET A 564 3.13 8.26 -10.94
N THR A 565 3.91 8.90 -11.82
CA THR A 565 3.34 9.62 -12.97
C THR A 565 4.09 9.32 -14.27
N PHE A 566 3.33 9.01 -15.32
CA PHE A 566 3.85 8.78 -16.66
C PHE A 566 3.76 10.06 -17.51
N ILE A 567 4.88 10.43 -18.14
CA ILE A 567 4.98 11.60 -19.00
C ILE A 567 5.16 11.16 -20.45
N PRO A 568 4.23 11.49 -21.36
CA PRO A 568 4.36 11.10 -22.75
C PRO A 568 5.50 11.86 -23.44
N ARG A 569 6.00 11.26 -24.53
CA ARG A 569 7.13 11.75 -25.33
C ARG A 569 7.07 13.24 -25.65
N GLU A 570 5.90 13.74 -26.02
CA GLU A 570 5.65 15.12 -26.45
C GLU A 570 5.69 16.15 -25.31
N GLN A 571 5.54 15.70 -24.06
CA GLN A 571 5.61 16.55 -22.85
C GLN A 571 6.95 16.41 -22.11
N SER A 572 7.72 15.38 -22.45
CA SER A 572 9.02 15.09 -21.85
C SER A 572 10.11 16.07 -22.28
N ALA A 573 11.07 16.27 -21.38
CA ALA A 573 12.28 17.04 -21.66
C ALA A 573 13.27 16.35 -22.60
N THR A 574 13.32 15.00 -22.59
CA THR A 574 14.26 14.23 -23.41
C THR A 574 13.72 13.94 -24.81
N GLY A 575 12.41 14.13 -25.00
CA GLY A 575 11.73 13.73 -26.22
C GLY A 575 11.57 12.22 -26.33
N GLU A 576 11.63 11.50 -25.22
CA GLU A 576 11.20 10.11 -25.01
C GLU A 576 10.26 10.04 -23.79
N PRO A 577 9.39 9.02 -23.67
CA PRO A 577 8.51 8.89 -22.51
C PRO A 577 9.29 8.75 -21.20
N LEU A 578 8.78 9.37 -20.13
CA LEU A 578 9.36 9.30 -18.79
C LEU A 578 8.38 8.66 -17.82
N LEU A 579 8.92 7.98 -16.82
CA LEU A 579 8.22 7.55 -15.62
C LEU A 579 8.89 8.23 -14.42
N ILE A 580 8.11 9.00 -13.68
CA ILE A 580 8.56 9.65 -12.44
C ILE A 580 7.95 8.89 -11.27
N ILE A 581 8.78 8.51 -10.32
CA ILE A 581 8.41 7.70 -9.16
C ILE A 581 8.83 8.45 -7.91
N GLY A 582 7.90 8.70 -7.01
CA GLY A 582 8.12 9.11 -5.63
C GLY A 582 8.30 7.88 -4.75
N ASN A 583 9.26 7.92 -3.83
CA ASN A 583 9.66 6.77 -3.02
C ASN A 583 9.73 7.22 -1.56
N GLU A 584 8.68 6.98 -0.79
CA GLU A 584 8.39 7.72 0.43
C GLU A 584 9.35 7.45 1.58
N ILE A 585 9.80 6.20 1.74
CA ILE A 585 10.73 5.80 2.81
C ILE A 585 12.14 6.33 2.52
N SER A 586 12.54 6.36 1.24
CA SER A 586 13.84 6.89 0.82
C SER A 586 13.84 8.41 0.60
N GLY A 587 12.67 9.05 0.59
CA GLY A 587 12.49 10.46 0.24
C GLY A 587 12.88 10.77 -1.20
N SER A 588 13.05 9.74 -2.04
CA SER A 588 13.71 9.87 -3.33
C SER A 588 12.71 10.01 -4.47
N ILE A 589 13.11 10.78 -5.48
CA ILE A 589 12.34 10.92 -6.73
C ILE A 589 13.23 10.40 -7.84
N ALA A 590 12.78 9.34 -8.50
CA ALA A 590 13.47 8.70 -9.60
C ALA A 590 12.77 9.02 -10.93
N VAL A 591 13.55 9.42 -11.94
CA VAL A 591 13.06 9.70 -13.30
C VAL A 591 13.68 8.70 -14.25
N TRP A 592 12.85 7.82 -14.78
CA TRP A 592 13.22 6.78 -15.72
C TRP A 592 12.77 7.15 -17.13
N GLU A 593 13.67 7.06 -18.10
CA GLU A 593 13.31 7.08 -19.51
C GLU A 593 12.90 5.67 -19.95
N VAL A 594 11.70 5.54 -20.54
CA VAL A 594 11.15 4.25 -20.99
C VAL A 594 10.81 4.37 -22.47
N SER A 595 11.64 3.79 -23.33
CA SER A 595 11.53 3.89 -24.79
C SER A 595 11.33 2.52 -25.44
N ALA A 596 10.64 2.48 -26.58
CA ALA A 596 10.49 1.24 -27.35
C ALA A 596 11.77 0.96 -28.18
N ASN A 597 12.12 -0.32 -28.29
CA ASN A 597 13.27 -0.79 -29.07
C ASN A 597 13.06 -0.82 -30.60
#